data_AF-A0A3M2A3F4-F1
#
_entry.id   AF-A0A3M2A3F4-F1
#
_cell.length_a   1.000
_cell.length_b   1.000
_cell.length_c   1.000
_cell.angle_alpha   90.00
_cell.angle_beta   90.00
_cell.angle_gamma   90.00
#
_symmetry.space_group_name_H-M   'P 1'
#
loop_
_entity.id
_entity.type
_entity.pdbx_description
1 polymer ?
#
loop_
_entity_poly.entity_id
_entity_poly.type
_entity_poly.pdbx_seq_one_letter_code
_entity_poly.pdbx_strand_id
1 'polypeptide(L)'
;MAPPVHFGDGDDPTSLGGRLRRRAGEVRAALLLEEAGEIEEAARVFEQVGAHGQAAALRLEHARTQRDLDGRLAVLREACARARGDGPQVRDLFRAYGEACLEAARTAPPQGRADHVLEAARALERGGEPEAAGSLFERIGRHADAARCFEAAGDIERMELALLAADRRKARRERARRTLDRVRSLWAAGARTDARRLLDGIDPSTLTTEARGQVSRIMEAYAQHGTRAPLLRLAWNGMPFDLVVARGTLVGRGTAAHVRIPDPSVSREHARIVWTAKAPALVDLGTRTGTFVDGRPAAPGVEVPVRAGAELAFGLAPPVTVVFADPPAGVLRLEGPGLPRPVLLAMPGAVVPLAEGAGRVVFRPHVDGPVRIEAADDETNLRLHGRGPAVRAVDLLLGDRIEVRGPGADGILEVRA
;
A
#
# COMPACT_ATOMS: atom_id res chain seq x y z
N MET A 1 8.43 2.43 97.65
CA MET A 1 8.95 2.03 96.33
C MET A 1 8.22 2.86 95.28
N ALA A 2 8.85 3.93 94.79
CA ALA A 2 8.38 4.63 93.60
C ALA A 2 8.88 3.88 92.36
N PRO A 3 8.07 3.72 91.29
CA PRO A 3 8.57 3.12 90.06
C PRO A 3 9.50 4.10 89.33
N PRO A 4 10.48 3.61 88.56
CA PRO A 4 11.39 4.48 87.83
C PRO A 4 10.65 5.13 86.65
N VAL A 5 10.80 6.45 86.53
CA VAL A 5 10.34 7.20 85.36
C VAL A 5 11.31 6.89 84.23
N HIS A 6 10.89 6.06 83.28
CA HIS A 6 11.66 5.78 82.07
C HIS A 6 11.49 6.99 81.14
N PHE A 7 12.51 7.85 81.07
CA PHE A 7 12.65 8.81 79.98
C PHE A 7 13.03 8.02 78.72
N GLY A 8 12.02 7.62 77.96
CA GLY A 8 12.19 7.13 76.59
C GLY A 8 12.24 8.32 75.64
N ASP A 9 13.40 8.98 75.54
CA ASP A 9 13.75 9.77 74.35
C ASP A 9 14.02 8.79 73.20
N GLY A 10 12.95 8.19 72.68
CA GLY A 10 12.95 7.41 71.46
C GLY A 10 12.61 8.34 70.31
N ASP A 11 13.64 8.82 69.62
CA ASP A 11 13.53 9.50 68.32
C ASP A 11 12.96 8.49 67.31
N ASP A 12 11.65 8.29 67.31
CA ASP A 12 10.98 7.40 66.35
C ASP A 12 11.05 8.06 64.96
N PRO A 13 11.86 7.52 64.02
CA PRO A 13 12.03 8.09 62.68
C PRO A 13 10.76 8.02 61.85
N THR A 14 9.78 7.20 62.27
CA THR A 14 8.47 7.07 61.62
C THR A 14 7.43 8.02 62.18
N SER A 15 7.71 8.72 63.28
CA SER A 15 6.86 9.80 63.80
C SER A 15 6.86 11.01 62.85
N LEU A 16 5.82 11.85 62.91
CA LEU A 16 5.77 13.09 62.11
C LEU A 16 6.98 14.00 62.41
N GLY A 17 7.39 14.09 63.69
CA GLY A 17 8.57 14.85 64.10
C GLY A 17 9.88 14.26 63.58
N GLY A 18 10.04 12.93 63.63
CA GLY A 18 11.20 12.23 63.08
C GLY A 18 11.33 12.39 61.56
N ARG A 19 10.20 12.27 60.82
CA ARG A 19 10.16 12.51 59.38
C ARG A 19 10.52 13.95 59.00
N LEU A 20 10.05 14.94 59.76
CA LEU A 20 10.37 16.36 59.52
C LEU A 20 11.85 16.67 59.78
N ARG A 21 12.45 16.13 60.86
CA ARG A 21 13.89 16.29 61.14
C ARG A 21 14.75 15.62 60.08
N ARG A 22 14.40 14.40 59.67
CA ARG A 22 15.10 13.68 58.59
C ARG A 22 15.07 14.48 57.29
N ARG A 23 13.89 14.98 56.90
CA ARG A 23 13.73 15.83 55.70
C ARG A 23 14.56 17.11 55.79
N ALA A 24 14.60 17.76 56.96
CA ALA A 24 15.42 18.95 57.17
C ALA A 24 16.93 18.65 57.12
N GLY A 25 17.35 17.46 57.55
CA GLY A 25 18.74 16.99 57.41
C GLY A 25 19.12 16.70 55.96
N GLU A 26 18.26 16.03 55.21
CA GLU A 26 18.45 15.72 53.78
C GLU A 26 18.49 17.01 52.93
N VAL A 27 17.63 18.00 53.21
CA VAL A 27 17.70 19.32 52.55
C VAL A 27 19.03 20.03 52.84
N ARG A 28 19.53 19.97 54.08
CA ARG A 28 20.81 20.59 54.45
C ARG A 28 21.99 19.90 53.77
N ALA A 29 21.93 18.57 53.62
CA ALA A 29 22.93 17.81 52.87
C ALA A 29 22.92 18.18 51.38
N ALA A 30 21.74 18.38 50.77
CA ALA A 30 21.63 18.81 49.38
C ALA A 30 22.28 20.19 49.14
N LEU A 31 22.07 21.14 50.05
CA LEU A 31 22.69 22.47 49.96
C LEU A 31 24.23 22.42 50.09
N LEU A 32 24.77 21.54 50.95
CA LEU A 32 26.22 21.37 51.07
C LEU A 32 26.83 20.76 49.80
N LEU A 33 26.13 19.83 49.15
CA LEU A 33 26.56 19.27 47.86
C LEU A 33 26.54 20.33 46.76
N GLU A 34 25.52 21.19 46.76
CA GLU A 34 25.42 22.34 45.85
C GLU A 34 26.59 23.32 46.05
N GLU A 35 26.91 23.69 47.30
CA GLU A 35 28.07 24.54 47.63
C GLU A 35 29.42 23.89 47.24
N ALA A 36 29.50 22.56 47.29
CA ALA A 36 30.67 21.80 46.87
C ALA A 36 30.80 21.66 45.34
N GLY A 37 29.80 22.09 44.57
CA GLY A 37 29.76 21.95 43.10
C GLY A 37 29.32 20.57 42.60
N GLU A 38 28.86 19.68 43.49
CA GLU A 38 28.33 18.35 43.16
C GLU A 38 26.85 18.45 42.73
N ILE A 39 26.62 19.14 41.61
CA ILE A 39 25.29 19.59 41.14
C ILE A 39 24.32 18.40 40.93
N GLU A 40 24.80 17.29 40.39
CA GLU A 40 23.95 16.14 40.07
C GLU A 40 23.48 15.39 41.33
N GLU A 41 24.39 15.14 42.26
CA GLU A 41 24.13 14.54 43.56
C GLU A 41 23.19 15.43 44.38
N ALA A 42 23.43 16.74 44.42
CA ALA A 42 22.54 17.71 45.07
C ALA A 42 21.11 17.64 44.49
N ALA A 43 20.97 17.64 43.16
CA ALA A 43 19.68 17.52 42.49
C ALA A 43 18.95 16.21 42.84
N ARG A 44 19.66 15.07 42.90
CA ARG A 44 19.06 13.78 43.31
C ARG A 44 18.53 13.82 44.74
N VAL A 45 19.26 14.43 45.68
CA VAL A 45 18.79 14.56 47.07
C VAL A 45 17.56 15.46 47.13
N PHE A 46 17.54 16.58 46.40
CA PHE A 46 16.34 17.44 46.29
C PHE A 46 15.13 16.72 45.68
N GLU A 47 15.32 15.85 44.68
CA GLU A 47 14.26 14.99 44.14
C GLU A 47 13.67 14.05 45.21
N GLN A 48 14.52 13.42 46.03
CA GLN A 48 14.10 12.47 47.08
C GLN A 48 13.26 13.14 48.19
N VAL A 49 13.59 14.37 48.56
CA VAL A 49 12.84 15.14 49.59
C VAL A 49 11.61 15.87 49.03
N GLY A 50 11.33 15.69 47.74
CA GLY A 50 10.19 16.29 47.03
C GLY A 50 10.38 17.77 46.67
N ALA A 51 11.60 18.30 46.77
CA ALA A 51 11.95 19.67 46.41
C ALA A 51 12.23 19.80 44.91
N HIS A 52 11.26 19.41 44.09
CA HIS A 52 11.43 19.28 42.64
C HIS A 52 11.79 20.58 41.92
N GLY A 53 11.43 21.75 42.47
CA GLY A 53 11.83 23.05 41.91
C GLY A 53 13.33 23.31 42.03
N GLN A 54 13.92 23.03 43.20
CA GLN A 54 15.37 23.18 43.42
C GLN A 54 16.16 22.17 42.58
N ALA A 55 15.70 20.91 42.56
CA ALA A 55 16.27 19.90 41.68
C ALA A 55 16.23 20.34 40.19
N ALA A 56 15.09 20.87 39.72
CA ALA A 56 14.96 21.33 38.35
C ALA A 56 15.93 22.48 38.01
N ALA A 57 16.13 23.41 38.94
CA ALA A 57 17.08 24.51 38.76
C ALA A 57 18.53 24.00 38.61
N LEU A 58 18.96 23.09 39.48
CA LEU A 58 20.30 22.48 39.42
C LEU A 58 20.51 21.67 38.15
N ARG A 59 19.49 20.89 37.71
CA ARG A 59 19.57 20.16 36.44
C ARG A 59 19.66 21.08 35.25
N LEU A 60 18.95 22.22 35.27
CA LEU A 60 19.04 23.23 34.22
C LEU A 60 20.42 23.89 34.20
N GLU A 61 21.02 24.14 35.36
CA GLU A 61 22.40 24.63 35.45
C GLU A 61 23.40 23.62 34.87
N HIS A 62 23.30 22.35 35.25
CA HIS A 62 24.12 21.28 34.67
C HIS A 62 23.93 21.14 33.16
N ALA A 63 22.72 21.35 32.64
CA ALA A 63 22.49 21.36 31.20
C ALA A 63 23.24 22.51 30.49
N ARG A 64 23.38 23.68 31.15
CA ARG A 64 24.12 24.83 30.60
C ARG A 64 25.63 24.61 30.55
N THR A 65 26.17 23.70 31.36
CA THR A 65 27.60 23.36 31.31
C THR A 65 27.97 22.45 30.14
N GLN A 66 26.98 21.83 29.49
CA GLN A 66 27.21 20.97 28.33
C GLN A 66 27.63 21.79 27.12
N ARG A 67 28.69 21.34 26.42
CA ARG A 67 29.31 22.08 25.31
C ARG A 67 28.61 21.88 23.98
N ASP A 68 27.96 20.73 23.81
CA ASP A 68 27.24 20.37 22.59
C ASP A 68 25.74 20.19 22.84
N LEU A 69 24.97 20.26 21.76
CA LEU A 69 23.52 20.19 21.79
C LEU A 69 23.02 18.81 22.24
N ASP A 70 23.72 17.73 21.86
CA ASP A 70 23.30 16.36 22.15
C ASP A 70 23.42 16.05 23.66
N GLY A 71 24.54 16.42 24.27
CA GLY A 71 24.76 16.33 25.72
C GLY A 71 23.77 17.20 26.48
N ARG A 72 23.53 18.44 26.04
CA ARG A 72 22.53 19.33 26.64
C ARG A 72 21.12 18.72 26.57
N LEU A 73 20.74 18.15 25.43
CA LEU A 73 19.46 17.47 25.24
C LEU A 73 19.33 16.22 26.11
N ALA A 74 20.39 15.43 26.27
CA ALA A 74 20.38 14.25 27.12
C ALA A 74 20.07 14.62 28.58
N VAL A 75 20.78 15.61 29.11
CA VAL A 75 20.56 16.13 30.48
C VAL A 75 19.15 16.68 30.64
N LEU A 76 18.70 17.56 29.73
CA LEU A 76 17.38 18.18 29.81
C LEU A 76 16.25 17.15 29.70
N ARG A 77 16.38 16.17 28.80
CA ARG A 77 15.39 15.09 28.63
C ARG A 77 15.25 14.25 29.90
N GLU A 78 16.38 13.85 30.50
CA GLU A 78 16.36 13.11 31.77
C GLU A 78 15.74 13.94 32.90
N ALA A 79 16.15 15.21 33.03
CA ALA A 79 15.64 16.11 34.05
C ALA A 79 14.12 16.31 33.93
N CYS A 80 13.60 16.54 32.72
CA CYS A 80 12.17 16.66 32.45
C CYS A 80 11.39 15.38 32.76
N ALA A 81 11.97 14.19 32.54
CA ALA A 81 11.33 12.91 32.88
C ALA A 81 11.16 12.73 34.40
N ARG A 82 12.09 13.27 35.19
CA ARG A 82 12.09 13.22 36.67
C ARG A 82 11.26 14.34 37.30
N ALA A 83 11.12 15.48 36.62
CA ALA A 83 10.41 16.65 37.14
C ALA A 83 8.94 16.35 37.51
N ARG A 84 8.49 16.92 38.63
CA ARG A 84 7.11 16.84 39.14
C ARG A 84 6.64 18.24 39.57
N GLY A 85 5.32 18.45 39.56
CA GLY A 85 4.72 19.75 39.82
C GLY A 85 4.78 20.71 38.64
N ASP A 86 4.35 21.95 38.88
CA ASP A 86 4.17 23.01 37.90
C ASP A 86 4.75 24.36 38.37
N GLY A 87 5.64 24.35 39.36
CA GLY A 87 6.30 25.54 39.88
C GLY A 87 7.22 26.22 38.86
N PRO A 88 7.63 27.49 39.10
CA PRO A 88 8.39 28.29 38.13
C PRO A 88 9.68 27.62 37.64
N GLN A 89 10.48 27.05 38.53
CA GLN A 89 11.76 26.41 38.16
C GLN A 89 11.55 25.16 37.30
N VAL A 90 10.46 24.42 37.53
CA VAL A 90 10.08 23.26 36.71
C VAL A 90 9.65 23.73 35.32
N ARG A 91 8.87 24.81 35.23
CA ARG A 91 8.47 25.42 33.95
C ARG A 91 9.68 25.92 33.16
N ASP A 92 10.65 26.57 33.82
CA ASP A 92 11.88 27.05 33.18
C ASP A 92 12.72 25.90 32.61
N LEU A 93 12.82 24.78 33.35
CA LEU A 93 13.46 23.57 32.84
C LEU A 93 12.78 23.05 31.57
N PHE A 94 11.45 22.96 31.57
CA PHE A 94 10.68 22.52 30.40
C PHE A 94 10.78 23.50 29.21
N ARG A 95 10.81 24.82 29.46
CA ARG A 95 11.04 25.83 28.42
C ARG A 95 12.40 25.65 27.76
N ALA A 96 13.46 25.51 28.57
CA ALA A 96 14.82 25.27 28.08
C ALA A 96 14.93 23.97 27.27
N TYR A 97 14.27 22.90 27.73
CA TYR A 97 14.20 21.64 26.97
C TYR A 97 13.48 21.82 25.62
N GLY A 98 12.37 22.57 25.60
CA GLY A 98 11.64 22.88 24.38
C GLY A 98 12.48 23.66 23.36
N GLU A 99 13.19 24.69 23.81
CA GLU A 99 14.10 25.49 22.98
C GLU A 99 15.25 24.66 22.40
N ALA A 100 15.88 23.80 23.22
CA ALA A 100 16.91 22.89 22.76
C ALA A 100 16.38 21.90 21.71
N CYS A 101 15.15 21.39 21.88
CA CYS A 101 14.50 20.54 20.89
C CYS A 101 14.23 21.28 19.57
N LEU A 102 13.84 22.56 19.61
CA LEU A 102 13.69 23.38 18.41
C LEU A 102 15.03 23.65 17.70
N GLU A 103 16.10 23.81 18.47
CA GLU A 103 17.45 23.91 17.92
C GLU A 103 17.85 22.64 17.16
N ALA A 104 17.62 21.47 17.77
CA ALA A 104 17.85 20.18 17.10
C ALA A 104 16.96 19.99 15.87
N ALA A 105 15.70 20.42 15.91
CA ALA A 105 14.82 20.35 14.75
C ALA A 105 15.35 21.14 13.53
N ARG A 106 16.06 22.26 13.76
CA ARG A 106 16.64 23.08 12.68
C ARG A 106 17.81 22.38 11.98
N THR A 107 18.61 21.63 12.72
CA THR A 107 19.79 20.92 12.18
C THR A 107 19.48 19.48 11.76
N ALA A 108 18.37 18.91 12.24
CA ALA A 108 17.97 17.54 11.94
C ALA A 108 17.58 17.31 10.47
N PRO A 109 17.79 16.08 9.95
CA PRO A 109 17.30 15.69 8.63
C PRO A 109 15.76 15.70 8.60
N PRO A 110 15.15 15.81 7.39
CA PRO A 110 13.69 15.90 7.25
C PRO A 110 12.90 14.82 8.00
N GLN A 111 13.41 13.58 8.05
CA GLN A 111 12.76 12.45 8.69
C GLN A 111 12.67 12.56 10.22
N GLY A 112 13.67 13.16 10.89
CA GLY A 112 13.70 13.31 12.36
C GLY A 112 13.16 14.66 12.87
N ARG A 113 12.98 15.63 11.97
CA ARG A 113 12.56 16.99 12.33
C ARG A 113 11.20 17.03 13.04
N ALA A 114 10.23 16.21 12.61
CA ALA A 114 8.89 16.21 13.20
C ALA A 114 8.88 15.75 14.66
N ASP A 115 9.72 14.78 15.01
CA ASP A 115 9.82 14.24 16.37
C ASP A 115 10.40 15.27 17.34
N HIS A 116 11.46 15.97 16.94
CA HIS A 116 12.01 17.08 17.73
C HIS A 116 10.98 18.22 17.93
N VAL A 117 10.21 18.56 16.90
CA VAL A 117 9.14 19.57 17.01
C VAL A 117 8.03 19.09 17.95
N LEU A 118 7.71 17.80 17.94
CA LEU A 118 6.74 17.22 18.87
C LEU A 118 7.24 17.24 20.32
N GLU A 119 8.50 16.88 20.56
CA GLU A 119 9.13 17.00 21.89
C GLU A 119 9.10 18.45 22.37
N ALA A 120 9.48 19.40 21.49
CA ALA A 120 9.45 20.83 21.79
C ALA A 120 8.05 21.34 22.17
N ALA A 121 7.03 20.98 21.39
CA ALA A 121 5.65 21.41 21.64
C ALA A 121 5.15 20.94 23.02
N ARG A 122 5.38 19.66 23.34
CA ARG A 122 5.01 19.09 24.65
C ARG A 122 5.79 19.74 25.80
N ALA A 123 7.07 20.03 25.60
CA ALA A 123 7.90 20.68 26.60
C ALA A 123 7.43 22.11 26.86
N LEU A 124 7.19 22.91 25.82
CA LEU A 124 6.69 24.28 25.94
C LEU A 124 5.28 24.35 26.56
N GLU A 125 4.40 23.40 26.24
CA GLU A 125 3.09 23.28 26.89
C GLU A 125 3.26 23.11 28.41
N ARG A 126 4.16 22.22 28.84
CA ARG A 126 4.50 22.06 30.28
C ARG A 126 5.30 23.22 30.87
N GLY A 127 6.03 23.96 30.03
CA GLY A 127 6.76 25.17 30.37
C GLY A 127 5.85 26.39 30.59
N GLY A 128 4.53 26.24 30.38
CA GLY A 128 3.59 27.35 30.52
C GLY A 128 3.57 28.30 29.33
N GLU A 129 3.99 27.84 28.14
CA GLU A 129 3.98 28.60 26.89
C GLU A 129 2.95 28.00 25.90
N PRO A 130 1.65 28.06 26.21
CA PRO A 130 0.61 27.37 25.45
C PRO A 130 0.49 27.89 24.00
N GLU A 131 0.63 29.19 23.75
CA GLU A 131 0.54 29.74 22.38
C GLU A 131 1.66 29.22 21.47
N ALA A 132 2.90 29.17 22.00
CA ALA A 132 4.06 28.63 21.29
C ALA A 132 3.88 27.13 21.03
N ALA A 133 3.45 26.37 22.04
CA ALA A 133 3.15 24.94 21.90
C ALA A 133 2.06 24.68 20.85
N GLY A 134 0.97 25.45 20.88
CA GLY A 134 -0.13 25.35 19.94
C GLY A 134 0.31 25.56 18.50
N SER A 135 1.13 26.59 18.25
CA SER A 135 1.70 26.87 16.93
C SER A 135 2.59 25.73 16.42
N LEU A 136 3.34 25.08 17.31
CA LEU A 136 4.17 23.93 16.94
C LEU A 136 3.32 22.69 16.64
N PHE A 137 2.29 22.40 17.44
CA PHE A 137 1.35 21.31 17.18
C PHE A 137 0.61 21.49 15.85
N GLU A 138 0.18 22.71 15.55
CA GLU A 138 -0.45 23.07 14.29
C GLU A 138 0.50 22.78 13.10
N ARG A 139 1.77 23.20 13.22
CA ARG A 139 2.80 22.97 12.18
C ARG A 139 3.03 21.50 11.85
N ILE A 140 2.88 20.61 12.82
CA ILE A 140 3.00 19.15 12.62
C ILE A 140 1.65 18.43 12.38
N GLY A 141 0.57 19.19 12.17
CA GLY A 141 -0.76 18.66 11.83
C GLY A 141 -1.50 18.01 13.01
N ARG A 142 -1.07 18.29 14.25
CA ARG A 142 -1.70 17.83 15.50
C ARG A 142 -2.73 18.83 15.99
N HIS A 143 -3.72 19.11 15.15
CA HIS A 143 -4.68 20.20 15.37
C HIS A 143 -5.53 20.08 16.64
N ALA A 144 -5.85 18.86 17.09
CA ALA A 144 -6.56 18.65 18.34
C ALA A 144 -5.71 19.03 19.58
N ASP A 145 -4.39 18.89 19.49
CA ASP A 145 -3.47 19.33 20.54
C ASP A 145 -3.27 20.83 20.46
N ALA A 146 -3.13 21.38 19.25
CA ALA A 146 -3.06 22.83 19.02
C ALA A 146 -4.27 23.57 19.59
N ALA A 147 -5.48 23.07 19.34
CA ALA A 147 -6.73 23.65 19.86
C ALA A 147 -6.72 23.76 21.39
N ARG A 148 -6.33 22.69 22.10
CA ARG A 148 -6.22 22.71 23.56
C ARG A 148 -5.21 23.74 24.07
N CYS A 149 -4.09 23.89 23.37
CA CYS A 149 -3.10 24.89 23.74
C CYS A 149 -3.61 26.32 23.47
N PHE A 150 -4.27 26.58 22.34
CA PHE A 150 -4.86 27.90 22.08
C PHE A 150 -5.99 28.25 23.06
N GLU A 151 -6.80 27.27 23.47
CA GLU A 151 -7.77 27.43 24.56
C GLU A 151 -7.09 27.88 25.86
N ALA A 152 -6.01 27.20 26.27
CA ALA A 152 -5.24 27.56 27.46
C ALA A 152 -4.56 28.93 27.36
N ALA A 153 -4.24 29.39 26.14
CA ALA A 153 -3.72 30.73 25.87
C ALA A 153 -4.80 31.81 25.81
N GLY A 154 -6.09 31.45 25.77
CA GLY A 154 -7.20 32.37 25.55
C GLY A 154 -7.38 32.82 24.10
N ASP A 155 -6.69 32.18 23.13
CA ASP A 155 -6.78 32.47 21.71
C ASP A 155 -7.93 31.64 21.08
N ILE A 156 -9.14 32.20 21.19
CA ILE A 156 -10.37 31.54 20.74
C ILE A 156 -10.40 31.36 19.21
N GLU A 157 -9.90 32.34 18.45
CA GLU A 157 -9.91 32.29 16.98
C GLU A 157 -9.03 31.14 16.45
N ARG A 158 -7.79 31.02 16.94
CA ARG A 158 -6.91 29.92 16.53
C ARG A 158 -7.38 28.57 17.03
N MET A 159 -8.00 28.51 18.22
CA MET A 159 -8.63 27.29 18.72
C MET A 159 -9.72 26.79 17.76
N GLU A 160 -10.65 27.64 17.34
CA GLU A 160 -11.74 27.26 16.43
C GLU A 160 -11.21 26.78 15.07
N LEU A 161 -10.23 27.48 14.51
CA LEU A 161 -9.57 27.07 13.26
C LEU A 161 -8.89 25.70 13.39
N ALA A 162 -8.21 25.46 14.51
CA ALA A 162 -7.56 24.18 14.79
C ALA A 162 -8.58 23.05 14.94
N LEU A 163 -9.70 23.26 15.62
CA LEU A 163 -10.79 22.27 15.71
C LEU A 163 -11.38 21.94 14.33
N LEU A 164 -11.67 22.95 13.51
CA LEU A 164 -12.14 22.76 12.14
C LEU A 164 -11.15 21.94 11.29
N ALA A 165 -9.84 22.19 11.45
CA ALA A 165 -8.79 21.42 10.79
C ALA A 165 -8.73 19.96 11.29
N ALA A 166 -8.90 19.74 12.61
CA ALA A 166 -8.96 18.40 13.20
C ALA A 166 -10.14 17.59 12.65
N ASP A 167 -11.32 18.21 12.55
CA ASP A 167 -12.54 17.59 12.02
C ASP A 167 -12.41 17.26 10.53
N ARG A 168 -11.87 18.19 9.73
CA ARG A 168 -11.57 17.93 8.31
C ARG A 168 -10.61 16.74 8.16
N ARG A 169 -9.57 16.65 8.99
CA ARG A 169 -8.61 15.53 8.98
C ARG A 169 -9.27 14.22 9.38
N LYS A 170 -10.12 14.22 10.41
CA LYS A 170 -10.92 13.06 10.84
C LYS A 170 -11.85 12.59 9.71
N ALA A 171 -12.58 13.52 9.08
CA ALA A 171 -13.47 13.22 7.97
C ALA A 171 -12.71 12.67 6.74
N ARG A 172 -11.52 13.19 6.41
CA ARG A 172 -10.68 12.66 5.33
C ARG A 172 -10.23 11.22 5.62
N ARG A 173 -9.78 10.93 6.84
CA ARG A 173 -9.40 9.56 7.26
C ARG A 173 -10.57 8.59 7.19
N GLU A 174 -11.75 9.01 7.63
CA GLU A 174 -12.96 8.19 7.55
C GLU A 174 -13.37 7.91 6.10
N ARG A 175 -13.29 8.92 5.22
CA ARG A 175 -13.49 8.72 3.78
C ARG A 175 -12.49 7.73 3.21
N ALA A 176 -11.19 7.89 3.50
CA ALA A 176 -10.15 6.99 3.02
C ALA A 176 -10.38 5.55 3.50
N ARG A 177 -10.77 5.35 4.76
CA ARG A 177 -11.14 4.03 5.30
C ARG A 177 -12.28 3.40 4.51
N ARG A 178 -13.39 4.13 4.31
CA ARG A 178 -14.53 3.64 3.54
C ARG A 178 -14.17 3.33 2.08
N THR A 179 -13.34 4.15 1.46
CA THR A 179 -12.82 3.88 0.11
C THR A 179 -12.00 2.59 0.09
N LEU A 180 -11.12 2.36 1.07
CA LEU A 180 -10.34 1.12 1.15
C LEU A 180 -11.21 -0.11 1.40
N ASP A 181 -12.26 0.00 2.21
CA ASP A 181 -13.24 -1.07 2.40
C ASP A 181 -13.90 -1.43 1.07
N ARG A 182 -14.28 -0.42 0.26
CA ARG A 182 -14.82 -0.62 -1.09
C ARG A 182 -13.81 -1.23 -2.05
N VAL A 183 -12.56 -0.76 -2.03
CA VAL A 183 -11.45 -1.32 -2.82
C VAL A 183 -11.27 -2.80 -2.51
N ARG A 184 -11.28 -3.21 -1.23
CA ARG A 184 -11.18 -4.62 -0.84
C ARG A 184 -12.32 -5.45 -1.42
N SER A 185 -13.55 -4.96 -1.31
CA SER A 185 -14.72 -5.65 -1.85
C SER A 185 -14.66 -5.79 -3.37
N LEU A 186 -14.29 -4.74 -4.09
CA LEU A 186 -14.12 -4.78 -5.55
C LEU A 186 -12.99 -5.72 -5.97
N TRP A 187 -11.86 -5.68 -5.26
CA TRP A 187 -10.72 -6.55 -5.52
C TRP A 187 -11.08 -8.03 -5.32
N ALA A 188 -11.79 -8.36 -4.24
CA ALA A 188 -12.25 -9.71 -3.96
C ALA A 188 -13.29 -10.22 -4.98
N ALA A 189 -14.12 -9.32 -5.51
CA ALA A 189 -15.08 -9.61 -6.57
C ALA A 189 -14.45 -9.68 -7.98
N GLY A 190 -13.15 -9.40 -8.11
CA GLY A 190 -12.46 -9.39 -9.39
C GLY A 190 -12.62 -8.09 -10.21
N ALA A 191 -13.29 -7.06 -9.69
CA ALA A 191 -13.41 -5.74 -10.33
C ALA A 191 -12.17 -4.88 -10.05
N ARG A 192 -11.00 -5.35 -10.49
CA ARG A 192 -9.68 -4.85 -10.08
C ARG A 192 -9.32 -3.51 -10.72
N THR A 193 -9.81 -3.24 -11.92
CA THR A 193 -9.66 -1.95 -12.62
C THR A 193 -10.42 -0.87 -11.87
N ASP A 194 -11.66 -1.16 -11.44
CA ASP A 194 -12.45 -0.22 -10.66
C ASP A 194 -11.84 -0.01 -9.26
N ALA A 195 -11.35 -1.08 -8.62
CA ALA A 195 -10.61 -1.00 -7.36
C ALA A 195 -9.36 -0.11 -7.51
N ARG A 196 -8.60 -0.26 -8.60
CA ARG A 196 -7.41 0.55 -8.88
C ARG A 196 -7.75 2.03 -9.04
N ARG A 197 -8.78 2.38 -9.81
CA ARG A 197 -9.21 3.79 -9.99
C ARG A 197 -9.60 4.46 -8.68
N LEU A 198 -10.22 3.74 -7.75
CA LEU A 198 -10.57 4.29 -6.43
C LEU A 198 -9.34 4.67 -5.59
N LEU A 199 -8.18 4.04 -5.83
CA LEU A 199 -6.95 4.34 -5.10
C LEU A 199 -6.35 5.69 -5.53
N ASP A 200 -6.58 6.13 -6.77
CA ASP A 200 -6.01 7.38 -7.30
C ASP A 200 -6.49 8.62 -6.53
N GLY A 201 -7.67 8.55 -5.91
CA GLY A 201 -8.27 9.64 -5.12
C GLY A 201 -7.89 9.65 -3.64
N ILE A 202 -7.07 8.71 -3.16
CA ILE A 202 -6.72 8.61 -1.74
C ILE A 202 -5.47 9.43 -1.44
N ASP A 203 -5.58 10.39 -0.52
CA ASP A 203 -4.42 11.08 0.07
C ASP A 203 -3.62 10.10 0.95
N PRO A 204 -2.36 9.76 0.59
CA PRO A 204 -1.56 8.78 1.34
C PRO A 204 -1.30 9.19 2.80
N SER A 205 -1.35 10.48 3.12
CA SER A 205 -1.16 10.98 4.51
C SER A 205 -2.31 10.62 5.45
N THR A 206 -3.46 10.22 4.87
CA THR A 206 -4.64 9.75 5.62
C THR A 206 -4.55 8.26 5.97
N LEU A 207 -3.60 7.54 5.39
CA LEU A 207 -3.48 6.10 5.53
C LEU A 207 -2.58 5.69 6.71
N THR A 208 -3.02 4.67 7.43
CA THR A 208 -2.19 3.94 8.39
C THR A 208 -1.05 3.22 7.67
N THR A 209 -0.01 2.83 8.40
CA THR A 209 1.10 2.04 7.84
C THR A 209 0.63 0.73 7.23
N GLU A 210 -0.28 0.03 7.91
CA GLU A 210 -0.90 -1.21 7.42
C GLU A 210 -1.69 -0.97 6.13
N ALA A 211 -2.52 0.08 6.08
CA ALA A 211 -3.29 0.44 4.91
C ALA A 211 -2.39 0.78 3.71
N ARG A 212 -1.28 1.49 3.93
CA ARG A 212 -0.28 1.76 2.88
C ARG A 212 0.31 0.46 2.35
N GLY A 213 0.71 -0.47 3.22
CA GLY A 213 1.20 -1.79 2.81
C GLY A 213 0.16 -2.62 2.05
N GLN A 214 -1.13 -2.47 2.38
CA GLN A 214 -2.22 -3.08 1.61
C GLN A 214 -2.36 -2.46 0.21
N VAL A 215 -2.34 -1.14 0.11
CA VAL A 215 -2.39 -0.41 -1.17
C VAL A 215 -1.21 -0.81 -2.06
N SER A 216 0.01 -0.83 -1.53
CA SER A 216 1.21 -1.25 -2.29
C SER A 216 1.05 -2.64 -2.90
N ARG A 217 0.60 -3.63 -2.11
CA ARG A 217 0.36 -5.01 -2.62
C ARG A 217 -0.67 -5.06 -3.74
N ILE A 218 -1.74 -4.29 -3.62
CA ILE A 218 -2.77 -4.17 -4.68
C ILE A 218 -2.17 -3.55 -5.94
N MET A 219 -1.41 -2.46 -5.79
CA MET A 219 -0.77 -1.76 -6.90
C MET A 219 0.25 -2.65 -7.62
N GLU A 220 1.06 -3.40 -6.88
CA GLU A 220 2.04 -4.36 -7.39
C GLU A 220 1.37 -5.51 -8.14
N ALA A 221 0.38 -6.17 -7.53
CA ALA A 221 -0.38 -7.24 -8.18
C ALA A 221 -1.07 -6.73 -9.46
N TYR A 222 -1.66 -5.52 -9.40
CA TYR A 222 -2.25 -4.90 -10.59
C TYR A 222 -1.20 -4.55 -11.63
N ALA A 223 0.03 -4.15 -11.26
CA ALA A 223 1.08 -3.84 -12.24
C ALA A 223 1.65 -5.12 -12.91
N GLN A 224 1.69 -6.22 -12.17
CA GLN A 224 2.20 -7.53 -12.60
C GLN A 224 1.17 -8.39 -13.34
N HIS A 225 0.04 -7.81 -13.77
CA HIS A 225 -1.12 -8.58 -14.25
C HIS A 225 -0.81 -9.66 -15.28
N GLY A 226 0.22 -9.52 -16.12
CA GLY A 226 0.68 -10.54 -17.09
C GLY A 226 -0.32 -10.81 -18.23
N THR A 227 -1.59 -10.48 -18.00
CA THR A 227 -2.76 -10.61 -18.85
C THR A 227 -3.00 -9.34 -19.65
N ARG A 228 -2.01 -8.93 -20.44
CA ARG A 228 -2.19 -7.85 -21.41
C ARG A 228 -2.68 -8.42 -22.73
N ALA A 229 -3.47 -7.62 -23.43
CA ALA A 229 -3.82 -7.93 -24.80
C ALA A 229 -2.55 -7.94 -25.70
N PRO A 230 -2.57 -8.74 -26.79
CA PRO A 230 -3.68 -9.58 -27.21
C PRO A 230 -3.57 -11.05 -26.75
N LEU A 231 -2.44 -11.51 -26.24
CA LEU A 231 -2.21 -12.94 -25.94
C LEU A 231 -2.41 -13.26 -24.46
N LEU A 232 -3.32 -14.17 -24.18
CA LEU A 232 -3.56 -14.78 -22.87
C LEU A 232 -3.17 -16.25 -22.89
N ARG A 233 -2.47 -16.70 -21.85
CA ARG A 233 -2.23 -18.13 -21.64
C ARG A 233 -3.22 -18.66 -20.62
N LEU A 234 -4.00 -19.65 -21.01
CA LEU A 234 -5.11 -20.16 -20.22
C LEU A 234 -5.05 -21.68 -20.10
N ALA A 235 -5.76 -22.22 -19.10
CA ALA A 235 -6.06 -23.63 -19.04
C ALA A 235 -7.52 -23.84 -18.66
N TRP A 236 -8.24 -24.67 -19.43
CA TRP A 236 -9.61 -25.06 -19.15
C TRP A 236 -9.64 -26.50 -18.63
N ASN A 237 -10.12 -26.72 -17.41
CA ASN A 237 -10.11 -28.04 -16.75
C ASN A 237 -8.73 -28.74 -16.84
N GLY A 238 -7.66 -27.97 -16.72
CA GLY A 238 -6.28 -28.45 -16.83
C GLY A 238 -5.71 -28.51 -18.25
N MET A 239 -6.54 -28.40 -19.29
CA MET A 239 -6.09 -28.42 -20.68
C MET A 239 -5.61 -27.03 -21.12
N PRO A 240 -4.31 -26.85 -21.44
CA PRO A 240 -3.76 -25.54 -21.77
C PRO A 240 -4.08 -25.11 -23.21
N PHE A 241 -4.36 -23.83 -23.40
CA PHE A 241 -4.49 -23.19 -24.71
C PHE A 241 -4.05 -21.73 -24.63
N ASP A 242 -3.63 -21.18 -25.77
CA ASP A 242 -3.34 -19.76 -25.91
C ASP A 242 -4.56 -19.07 -26.53
N LEU A 243 -4.96 -17.89 -26.03
CA LEU A 243 -6.06 -17.08 -26.55
C LEU A 243 -5.51 -15.74 -27.04
N VAL A 244 -5.71 -15.43 -28.31
CA VAL A 244 -5.36 -14.14 -28.92
C VAL A 244 -6.63 -13.34 -29.16
N VAL A 245 -6.79 -12.22 -28.47
CA VAL A 245 -7.93 -11.30 -28.64
C VAL A 245 -7.49 -10.05 -29.41
N ALA A 246 -7.65 -10.07 -30.73
CA ALA A 246 -7.18 -9.01 -31.62
C ALA A 246 -7.97 -8.94 -32.92
N ARG A 247 -7.97 -7.76 -33.56
CA ARG A 247 -8.48 -7.59 -34.94
C ARG A 247 -7.54 -8.16 -36.00
N GLY A 248 -6.26 -8.28 -35.67
CA GLY A 248 -5.23 -8.86 -36.52
C GLY A 248 -4.22 -9.64 -35.69
N THR A 249 -3.92 -10.86 -36.13
CA THR A 249 -3.04 -11.80 -35.45
C THR A 249 -1.78 -12.00 -36.26
N LEU A 250 -0.63 -11.62 -35.71
CA LEU A 250 0.66 -11.87 -36.33
C LEU A 250 1.13 -13.31 -36.06
N VAL A 251 1.46 -14.03 -37.12
CA VAL A 251 2.05 -15.37 -37.11
C VAL A 251 3.50 -15.28 -37.57
N GLY A 252 4.40 -15.96 -36.88
CA GLY A 252 5.82 -16.01 -37.24
C GLY A 252 6.68 -16.68 -36.18
N ARG A 253 7.99 -16.73 -36.40
CA ARG A 253 8.94 -17.29 -35.39
C ARG A 253 9.44 -16.27 -34.37
N GLY A 254 9.26 -14.99 -34.67
CA GLY A 254 9.78 -13.87 -33.88
C GLY A 254 9.05 -13.71 -32.55
N THR A 255 9.66 -12.99 -31.61
CA THR A 255 9.07 -12.71 -30.29
C THR A 255 7.90 -11.72 -30.35
N ALA A 256 7.77 -10.96 -31.43
CA ALA A 256 6.64 -10.06 -31.68
C ALA A 256 5.38 -10.79 -32.18
N ALA A 257 5.50 -12.04 -32.63
CA ALA A 257 4.37 -12.80 -33.15
C ALA A 257 3.42 -13.22 -32.02
N HIS A 258 2.11 -13.04 -32.23
CA HIS A 258 1.09 -13.51 -31.29
C HIS A 258 1.00 -15.04 -31.32
N VAL A 259 1.12 -15.63 -32.51
CA VAL A 259 1.20 -17.08 -32.71
C VAL A 259 2.61 -17.42 -33.16
N ARG A 260 3.36 -18.08 -32.27
CA ARG A 260 4.76 -18.38 -32.50
C ARG A 260 4.96 -19.78 -33.05
N ILE A 261 5.51 -19.88 -34.26
CA ILE A 261 5.91 -21.13 -34.90
C ILE A 261 7.44 -21.13 -34.97
N PRO A 262 8.15 -21.85 -34.07
CA PRO A 262 9.60 -21.77 -33.93
C PRO A 262 10.34 -22.62 -34.99
N ASP A 263 10.02 -22.42 -36.27
CA ASP A 263 10.65 -23.12 -37.39
C ASP A 263 11.59 -22.18 -38.16
N PRO A 264 12.81 -22.61 -38.55
CA PRO A 264 13.76 -21.77 -39.31
C PRO A 264 13.27 -21.28 -40.67
N SER A 265 12.36 -22.03 -41.32
CA SER A 265 11.75 -21.64 -42.59
C SER A 265 10.72 -20.53 -42.43
N VAL A 266 10.18 -20.33 -41.22
CA VAL A 266 9.20 -19.30 -40.92
C VAL A 266 9.90 -17.96 -40.67
N SER A 267 9.34 -16.90 -41.23
CA SER A 267 9.84 -15.53 -41.06
C SER A 267 9.55 -15.02 -39.64
N ARG A 268 10.30 -14.03 -39.16
CA ARG A 268 10.04 -13.43 -37.83
C ARG A 268 8.61 -12.87 -37.75
N GLU A 269 8.23 -12.16 -38.80
CA GLU A 269 6.87 -11.74 -39.13
C GLU A 269 6.54 -12.41 -40.46
N HIS A 270 5.64 -13.38 -40.48
CA HIS A 270 5.44 -14.25 -41.64
C HIS A 270 4.09 -14.00 -42.30
N ALA A 271 3.02 -14.12 -41.53
CA ALA A 271 1.67 -13.88 -42.03
C ALA A 271 0.83 -13.15 -40.99
N ARG A 272 -0.27 -12.56 -41.44
CA ARG A 272 -1.29 -11.98 -40.56
C ARG A 272 -2.63 -12.64 -40.84
N ILE A 273 -3.31 -13.06 -39.79
CA ILE A 273 -4.72 -13.44 -39.85
C ILE A 273 -5.54 -12.21 -39.44
N VAL A 274 -6.37 -11.70 -40.34
CA VAL A 274 -7.22 -10.51 -40.12
C VAL A 274 -8.68 -10.89 -40.14
N TRP A 275 -9.48 -10.20 -39.33
CA TRP A 275 -10.92 -10.35 -39.34
C TRP A 275 -11.56 -9.36 -40.31
N THR A 276 -12.12 -9.86 -41.42
CA THR A 276 -12.89 -9.04 -42.37
C THR A 276 -14.36 -8.97 -41.96
N ALA A 277 -15.16 -8.19 -42.68
CA ALA A 277 -16.61 -8.10 -42.44
C ALA A 277 -17.37 -9.41 -42.66
N LYS A 278 -16.79 -10.38 -43.39
CA LYS A 278 -17.46 -11.65 -43.77
C LYS A 278 -16.82 -12.87 -43.13
N ALA A 279 -15.49 -12.93 -43.12
CA ALA A 279 -14.73 -14.10 -42.69
C ALA A 279 -13.31 -13.70 -42.25
N PRO A 280 -12.62 -14.52 -41.44
CA PRO A 280 -11.19 -14.35 -41.27
C PRO A 280 -10.45 -14.58 -42.59
N ALA A 281 -9.38 -13.82 -42.81
CA ALA A 281 -8.52 -13.95 -43.98
C ALA A 281 -7.05 -14.01 -43.55
N LEU A 282 -6.24 -14.72 -44.34
CA LEU A 282 -4.81 -14.85 -44.19
C LEU A 282 -4.08 -13.96 -45.20
N VAL A 283 -3.06 -13.25 -44.75
CA VAL A 283 -2.23 -12.37 -45.58
C VAL A 283 -0.77 -12.74 -45.37
N ASP A 284 -0.09 -13.18 -46.43
CA ASP A 284 1.37 -13.35 -46.42
C ASP A 284 2.06 -11.98 -46.44
N LEU A 285 3.11 -11.80 -45.62
CA LEU A 285 3.83 -10.52 -45.47
C LEU A 285 5.03 -10.37 -46.42
N GLY A 286 5.02 -11.04 -47.58
CA GLY A 286 6.13 -11.02 -48.54
C GLY A 286 7.24 -11.97 -48.14
N THR A 287 6.89 -13.18 -47.72
CA THR A 287 7.85 -14.12 -47.14
C THR A 287 8.61 -14.89 -48.22
N ARG A 288 9.87 -15.26 -47.93
CA ARG A 288 10.74 -15.97 -48.88
C ARG A 288 10.25 -17.38 -49.22
N THR A 289 9.69 -18.08 -48.24
CA THR A 289 9.25 -19.47 -48.37
C THR A 289 7.75 -19.60 -48.67
N GLY A 290 7.02 -18.49 -48.59
CA GLY A 290 5.59 -18.42 -48.84
C GLY A 290 4.72 -18.93 -47.69
N THR A 291 3.44 -18.60 -47.80
CA THR A 291 2.34 -19.08 -46.96
C THR A 291 1.36 -19.83 -47.87
N PHE A 292 0.77 -20.92 -47.37
CA PHE A 292 -0.15 -21.77 -48.16
C PHE A 292 -1.46 -22.00 -47.41
N VAL A 293 -2.56 -22.03 -48.16
CA VAL A 293 -3.91 -22.39 -47.69
C VAL A 293 -4.39 -23.57 -48.52
N ASP A 294 -4.67 -24.70 -47.89
CA ASP A 294 -5.07 -25.96 -48.55
C ASP A 294 -4.09 -26.37 -49.67
N GLY A 295 -2.79 -26.22 -49.41
CA GLY A 295 -1.72 -26.52 -50.36
C GLY A 295 -1.53 -25.50 -51.49
N ARG A 296 -2.35 -24.44 -51.56
CA ARG A 296 -2.23 -23.37 -52.57
C ARG A 296 -1.48 -22.15 -52.02
N PRO A 297 -0.54 -21.56 -52.77
CA PRO A 297 0.21 -20.40 -52.29
C PRO A 297 -0.67 -19.16 -52.17
N ALA A 298 -0.54 -18.44 -51.06
CA ALA A 298 -1.13 -17.11 -50.85
C ALA A 298 -0.19 -16.05 -51.45
N ALA A 299 -0.73 -15.20 -52.32
CA ALA A 299 0.05 -14.10 -52.89
C ALA A 299 0.37 -13.05 -51.79
N PRO A 300 1.60 -12.50 -51.76
CA PRO A 300 1.97 -11.46 -50.79
C PRO A 300 1.00 -10.28 -50.78
N GLY A 301 0.56 -9.88 -49.59
CA GLY A 301 -0.35 -8.74 -49.40
C GLY A 301 -1.80 -8.98 -49.82
N VAL A 302 -2.15 -10.15 -50.36
CA VAL A 302 -3.51 -10.48 -50.77
C VAL A 302 -4.24 -11.24 -49.67
N GLU A 303 -5.45 -10.80 -49.33
CA GLU A 303 -6.32 -11.49 -48.38
C GLU A 303 -6.87 -12.79 -48.98
N VAL A 304 -6.48 -13.92 -48.37
CA VAL A 304 -6.99 -15.24 -48.72
C VAL A 304 -7.98 -15.70 -47.64
N PRO A 305 -9.28 -15.87 -47.94
CA PRO A 305 -10.26 -16.31 -46.96
C PRO A 305 -9.89 -17.63 -46.29
N VAL A 306 -10.04 -17.70 -44.97
CA VAL A 306 -9.80 -18.91 -44.18
C VAL A 306 -11.15 -19.53 -43.81
N ARG A 307 -11.29 -20.82 -44.11
CA ARG A 307 -12.52 -21.60 -43.86
C ARG A 307 -12.29 -22.69 -42.84
N ALA A 308 -13.38 -23.32 -42.42
CA ALA A 308 -13.30 -24.50 -41.58
C ALA A 308 -12.63 -25.68 -42.25
N GLY A 309 -11.80 -26.38 -41.47
CA GLY A 309 -10.99 -27.50 -41.93
C GLY A 309 -9.85 -27.10 -42.86
N ALA A 310 -9.56 -25.80 -43.02
CA ALA A 310 -8.46 -25.36 -43.86
C ALA A 310 -7.11 -25.75 -43.25
N GLU A 311 -6.16 -26.16 -44.08
CA GLU A 311 -4.77 -26.35 -43.68
C GLU A 311 -3.96 -25.10 -44.01
N LEU A 312 -3.37 -24.50 -42.98
CA LEU A 312 -2.50 -23.32 -43.10
C LEU A 312 -1.06 -23.77 -42.92
N ALA A 313 -0.23 -23.58 -43.94
CA ALA A 313 1.20 -23.84 -43.85
C ALA A 313 1.99 -22.53 -43.96
N PHE A 314 3.01 -22.42 -43.11
CA PHE A 314 3.88 -21.25 -43.02
C PHE A 314 5.31 -21.72 -43.29
N GLY A 315 5.88 -21.33 -44.43
CA GLY A 315 7.14 -21.89 -44.91
C GLY A 315 7.10 -23.41 -45.06
N LEU A 316 8.07 -24.09 -44.47
CA LEU A 316 8.26 -25.55 -44.50
C LEU A 316 7.89 -26.21 -43.15
N ALA A 317 7.35 -25.45 -42.20
CA ALA A 317 6.90 -26.00 -40.93
C ALA A 317 5.72 -26.98 -41.16
N PRO A 318 5.53 -27.98 -40.28
CA PRO A 318 4.32 -28.79 -40.30
C PRO A 318 3.07 -27.91 -40.30
N PRO A 319 2.04 -28.23 -41.11
CA PRO A 319 0.86 -27.39 -41.24
C PRO A 319 0.10 -27.30 -39.91
N VAL A 320 -0.62 -26.19 -39.78
CA VAL A 320 -1.58 -25.95 -38.71
C VAL A 320 -2.98 -26.05 -39.32
N THR A 321 -3.83 -26.84 -38.70
CA THR A 321 -5.22 -27.06 -39.12
C THR A 321 -6.13 -26.06 -38.44
N VAL A 322 -7.06 -25.50 -39.20
CA VAL A 322 -8.16 -24.67 -38.70
C VAL A 322 -9.31 -25.60 -38.31
N VAL A 323 -9.41 -25.88 -37.03
CA VAL A 323 -10.45 -26.75 -36.48
C VAL A 323 -11.66 -25.89 -36.12
N PHE A 324 -12.82 -26.21 -36.66
CA PHE A 324 -14.08 -25.69 -36.13
C PHE A 324 -14.90 -26.84 -35.58
N ALA A 325 -15.15 -26.78 -34.27
CA ALA A 325 -16.38 -27.32 -33.72
C ALA A 325 -17.32 -26.11 -33.59
N ASP A 326 -18.11 -25.86 -34.65
CA ASP A 326 -19.18 -24.85 -34.71
C ASP A 326 -18.83 -23.42 -34.20
N PRO A 327 -18.28 -22.51 -35.03
CA PRO A 327 -17.84 -21.22 -34.53
C PRO A 327 -19.00 -20.30 -34.15
N PRO A 328 -19.01 -19.73 -32.93
CA PRO A 328 -19.61 -18.42 -32.75
C PRO A 328 -18.92 -17.40 -33.67
N ALA A 329 -19.69 -16.41 -34.16
CA ALA A 329 -19.16 -15.36 -35.02
C ALA A 329 -17.91 -14.68 -34.38
N GLY A 330 -16.78 -14.73 -35.09
CA GLY A 330 -15.55 -14.05 -34.67
C GLY A 330 -14.56 -14.87 -33.82
N VAL A 331 -14.64 -16.22 -33.82
CA VAL A 331 -13.62 -17.08 -33.20
C VAL A 331 -13.07 -18.14 -34.17
N LEU A 332 -11.76 -18.38 -34.12
CA LEU A 332 -11.01 -19.37 -34.89
C LEU A 332 -10.18 -20.22 -33.93
N ARG A 333 -10.18 -21.55 -34.08
CA ARG A 333 -9.28 -22.45 -33.35
C ARG A 333 -8.24 -23.04 -34.30
N LEU A 334 -6.98 -22.84 -33.94
CA LEU A 334 -5.81 -23.35 -34.66
C LEU A 334 -5.18 -24.48 -33.84
N GLU A 335 -4.96 -25.63 -34.48
CA GLU A 335 -4.35 -26.80 -33.86
C GLU A 335 -3.45 -27.53 -34.85
N GLY A 336 -2.55 -28.37 -34.36
CA GLY A 336 -1.72 -29.21 -35.22
C GLY A 336 -0.26 -29.23 -34.79
N PRO A 337 0.56 -30.04 -35.48
CA PRO A 337 1.94 -30.29 -35.11
C PRO A 337 2.85 -29.05 -35.15
N GLY A 338 2.46 -28.01 -35.90
CA GLY A 338 3.18 -26.73 -35.94
C GLY A 338 3.00 -25.85 -34.70
N LEU A 339 2.12 -26.21 -33.76
CA LEU A 339 1.83 -25.46 -32.54
C LEU A 339 2.13 -26.29 -31.28
N PRO A 340 2.67 -25.68 -30.21
CA PRO A 340 2.91 -26.37 -28.95
C PRO A 340 1.61 -26.70 -28.20
N ARG A 341 0.52 -26.00 -28.51
CA ARG A 341 -0.82 -26.18 -27.94
C ARG A 341 -1.87 -25.51 -28.84
N PRO A 342 -3.16 -25.80 -28.66
CA PRO A 342 -4.23 -25.10 -29.35
C PRO A 342 -4.17 -23.58 -29.15
N VAL A 343 -4.46 -22.83 -30.20
CA VAL A 343 -4.59 -21.37 -30.15
C VAL A 343 -5.99 -20.96 -30.57
N LEU A 344 -6.68 -20.23 -29.72
CA LEU A 344 -7.95 -19.57 -30.05
C LEU A 344 -7.66 -18.13 -30.48
N LEU A 345 -8.08 -17.75 -31.68
CA LEU A 345 -8.10 -16.37 -32.13
C LEU A 345 -9.53 -15.86 -31.98
N ALA A 346 -9.71 -14.76 -31.26
CA ALA A 346 -11.00 -14.16 -31.03
C ALA A 346 -10.99 -12.68 -31.43
N MET A 347 -12.04 -12.25 -32.11
CA MET A 347 -12.32 -10.82 -32.23
C MET A 347 -12.58 -10.22 -30.86
N PRO A 348 -12.16 -8.96 -30.59
CA PRO A 348 -12.58 -8.26 -29.39
C PRO A 348 -14.11 -8.24 -29.30
N GLY A 349 -14.65 -8.81 -28.21
CA GLY A 349 -16.10 -8.93 -28.01
C GLY A 349 -16.74 -10.23 -28.50
N ALA A 350 -15.99 -11.11 -29.17
CA ALA A 350 -16.49 -12.42 -29.57
C ALA A 350 -16.70 -13.34 -28.37
N VAL A 351 -17.73 -14.19 -28.45
CA VAL A 351 -18.01 -15.23 -27.46
C VAL A 351 -17.03 -16.37 -27.68
N VAL A 352 -16.19 -16.66 -26.70
CA VAL A 352 -15.17 -17.70 -26.77
C VAL A 352 -15.75 -19.02 -26.22
N PRO A 353 -15.79 -20.10 -27.03
CA PRO A 353 -16.24 -21.40 -26.59
C PRO A 353 -15.11 -22.10 -25.81
N LEU A 354 -15.19 -22.10 -24.48
CA LEU A 354 -14.17 -22.73 -23.63
C LEU A 354 -14.19 -24.27 -23.76
N ALA A 355 -15.38 -24.84 -23.84
CA ALA A 355 -15.65 -26.24 -24.19
C ALA A 355 -17.11 -26.38 -24.64
N GLU A 356 -17.45 -27.52 -25.24
CA GLU A 356 -18.83 -27.85 -25.57
C GLU A 356 -19.70 -27.87 -24.30
N GLY A 357 -20.86 -27.20 -24.35
CA GLY A 357 -21.77 -27.05 -23.21
C GLY A 357 -21.28 -26.10 -22.09
N ALA A 358 -20.05 -25.58 -22.16
CA ALA A 358 -19.54 -24.64 -21.16
C ALA A 358 -20.30 -23.31 -21.19
N GLY A 359 -20.31 -22.61 -20.05
CA GLY A 359 -20.79 -21.23 -19.98
C GLY A 359 -20.11 -20.33 -21.01
N ARG A 360 -20.88 -19.41 -21.61
CA ARG A 360 -20.42 -18.54 -22.70
C ARG A 360 -19.74 -17.32 -22.12
N VAL A 361 -18.51 -17.05 -22.55
CA VAL A 361 -17.72 -15.91 -22.04
C VAL A 361 -17.19 -15.03 -23.16
N VAL A 362 -16.99 -13.76 -22.84
CA VAL A 362 -16.36 -12.76 -23.72
C VAL A 362 -15.11 -12.23 -23.03
N PHE A 363 -14.03 -12.11 -23.80
CA PHE A 363 -12.80 -11.48 -23.34
C PHE A 363 -12.70 -10.07 -23.93
N ARG A 364 -12.64 -9.06 -23.06
CA ARG A 364 -12.53 -7.65 -23.43
C ARG A 364 -11.13 -7.14 -23.09
N PRO A 365 -10.29 -6.85 -24.09
CA PRO A 365 -8.98 -6.28 -23.83
C PRO A 365 -9.12 -4.85 -23.31
N HIS A 366 -8.33 -4.50 -22.30
CA HIS A 366 -8.17 -3.13 -21.81
C HIS A 366 -6.87 -2.55 -22.36
N VAL A 367 -6.85 -1.26 -22.73
CA VAL A 367 -5.68 -0.61 -23.34
C VAL A 367 -4.49 -0.60 -22.36
N ASP A 368 -4.73 -0.15 -21.13
CA ASP A 368 -3.69 0.00 -20.09
C ASP A 368 -3.90 -0.93 -18.88
N GLY A 369 -4.63 -2.04 -19.06
CA GLY A 369 -5.09 -2.86 -17.95
C GLY A 369 -5.18 -4.34 -18.30
N PRO A 370 -5.57 -5.17 -17.30
CA PRO A 370 -5.83 -6.58 -17.53
C PRO A 370 -6.97 -6.80 -18.51
N VAL A 371 -6.95 -7.93 -19.21
CA VAL A 371 -8.11 -8.39 -19.96
C VAL A 371 -9.25 -8.73 -19.00
N ARG A 372 -10.45 -8.27 -19.30
CA ARG A 372 -11.68 -8.58 -18.55
C ARG A 372 -12.39 -9.76 -19.19
N ILE A 373 -12.75 -10.76 -18.39
CA ILE A 373 -13.68 -11.83 -18.79
C ILE A 373 -15.09 -11.46 -18.32
N GLU A 374 -16.08 -11.68 -19.17
CA GLU A 374 -17.50 -11.40 -18.91
C GLU A 374 -18.36 -12.59 -19.31
N ALA A 375 -19.39 -12.90 -18.53
CA ALA A 375 -20.42 -13.84 -18.90
C ALA A 375 -21.27 -13.27 -20.05
N ALA A 376 -21.39 -14.02 -21.14
CA ALA A 376 -22.06 -13.59 -22.37
C ALA A 376 -23.60 -13.71 -22.31
N ASP A 377 -24.11 -14.47 -21.34
CA ASP A 377 -25.54 -14.69 -21.10
C ASP A 377 -25.84 -14.70 -19.59
N ASP A 378 -27.12 -14.79 -19.23
CA ASP A 378 -27.58 -14.73 -17.84
C ASP A 378 -27.46 -16.07 -17.10
N GLU A 379 -27.26 -17.15 -17.84
CA GLU A 379 -27.07 -18.50 -17.29
C GLU A 379 -25.61 -18.74 -16.87
N THR A 380 -24.67 -18.01 -17.47
CA THR A 380 -23.24 -18.09 -17.16
C THR A 380 -22.88 -17.25 -15.93
N ASN A 381 -22.25 -17.90 -14.96
CA ASN A 381 -21.77 -17.27 -13.74
C ASN A 381 -20.30 -17.58 -13.50
N LEU A 382 -19.56 -16.59 -13.00
CA LEU A 382 -18.14 -16.70 -12.72
C LEU A 382 -17.90 -16.66 -11.21
N ARG A 383 -16.97 -17.46 -10.71
CA ARG A 383 -16.51 -17.37 -9.32
C ARG A 383 -14.99 -17.39 -9.24
N LEU A 384 -14.44 -16.35 -8.64
CA LEU A 384 -13.00 -16.18 -8.50
C LEU A 384 -12.47 -16.95 -7.29
N HIS A 385 -11.45 -17.79 -7.50
CA HIS A 385 -10.76 -18.61 -6.50
C HIS A 385 -11.69 -19.49 -5.64
N GLY A 386 -12.87 -19.87 -6.17
CA GLY A 386 -13.87 -20.66 -5.45
C GLY A 386 -14.45 -19.96 -4.20
N ARG A 387 -14.26 -18.65 -4.07
CA ARG A 387 -14.71 -17.86 -2.92
C ARG A 387 -15.65 -16.73 -3.36
N GLY A 388 -16.49 -16.27 -2.43
CA GLY A 388 -17.36 -15.12 -2.64
C GLY A 388 -18.59 -15.39 -3.52
N PRO A 389 -19.38 -14.35 -3.81
CA PRO A 389 -20.57 -14.45 -4.62
C PRO A 389 -20.22 -14.77 -6.09
N ALA A 390 -21.20 -15.34 -6.81
CA ALA A 390 -21.12 -15.39 -8.26
C ALA A 390 -21.07 -13.97 -8.82
N VAL A 391 -20.20 -13.74 -9.80
CA VAL A 391 -20.05 -12.47 -10.50
C VAL A 391 -20.22 -12.69 -11.99
N ARG A 392 -20.52 -11.61 -12.71
CA ARG A 392 -20.70 -11.62 -14.16
C ARG A 392 -19.44 -11.21 -14.92
N ALA A 393 -18.43 -10.67 -14.22
CA ALA A 393 -17.20 -10.23 -14.84
C ALA A 393 -16.02 -10.25 -13.87
N VAL A 394 -14.81 -10.50 -14.39
CA VAL A 394 -13.56 -10.50 -13.63
C VAL A 394 -12.46 -9.86 -14.50
N ASP A 395 -11.71 -8.92 -13.93
CA ASP A 395 -10.48 -8.40 -14.50
C ASP A 395 -9.35 -9.40 -14.19
N LEU A 396 -8.85 -10.10 -15.20
CA LEU A 396 -7.97 -11.25 -15.03
C LEU A 396 -6.56 -10.84 -14.59
N LEU A 397 -6.00 -11.50 -13.58
CA LEU A 397 -4.60 -11.42 -13.21
C LEU A 397 -3.94 -12.80 -13.35
N LEU A 398 -2.62 -12.80 -13.53
CA LEU A 398 -1.82 -14.02 -13.49
C LEU A 398 -2.08 -14.83 -12.21
N GLY A 399 -2.28 -16.14 -12.36
CA GLY A 399 -2.57 -17.06 -11.25
C GLY A 399 -4.03 -17.11 -10.84
N ASP A 400 -4.90 -16.34 -11.48
CA ASP A 400 -6.34 -16.47 -11.27
C ASP A 400 -6.85 -17.85 -11.61
N ARG A 401 -7.82 -18.28 -10.81
CA ARG A 401 -8.62 -19.48 -11.04
C ARG A 401 -10.08 -19.08 -11.02
N ILE A 402 -10.78 -19.23 -12.14
CA ILE A 402 -12.17 -18.83 -12.32
C ILE A 402 -12.99 -20.10 -12.53
N GLU A 403 -13.91 -20.39 -11.61
CA GLU A 403 -14.98 -21.35 -11.87
C GLU A 403 -15.97 -20.69 -12.81
N VAL A 404 -16.20 -21.30 -13.97
CA VAL A 404 -17.20 -20.88 -14.94
C VAL A 404 -18.32 -21.91 -14.88
N ARG A 405 -19.50 -21.46 -14.45
CA ARG A 405 -20.71 -22.29 -14.39
C ARG A 405 -21.67 -21.90 -15.48
N GLY A 406 -22.25 -22.88 -16.16
CA GLY A 406 -23.15 -22.68 -17.28
C GLY A 406 -24.20 -23.78 -17.39
N PRO A 407 -25.09 -23.70 -18.39
CA PRO A 407 -26.24 -24.60 -18.49
C PRO A 407 -25.88 -26.06 -18.83
N GLY A 408 -24.75 -26.31 -19.50
CA GLY A 408 -24.37 -27.65 -19.96
C GLY A 408 -23.19 -28.28 -19.20
N ALA A 409 -22.13 -27.52 -18.94
CA ALA A 409 -20.93 -28.01 -18.29
C ALA A 409 -20.24 -26.91 -17.45
N ASP A 410 -19.89 -27.26 -16.23
CA ASP A 410 -19.08 -26.42 -15.34
C ASP A 410 -17.60 -26.72 -15.56
N GLY A 411 -16.75 -25.72 -15.32
CA GLY A 411 -15.31 -25.89 -15.43
C GLY A 411 -14.50 -24.82 -14.72
N ILE A 412 -13.19 -25.02 -14.76
CA ILE A 412 -12.21 -24.12 -14.17
C ILE A 412 -11.34 -23.57 -15.28
N LEU A 413 -11.32 -22.24 -15.38
CA LEU A 413 -10.39 -21.48 -16.21
C LEU A 413 -9.25 -20.95 -15.34
N GLU A 414 -8.01 -21.24 -15.70
CA GLU A 414 -6.82 -20.76 -14.98
C GLU A 414 -5.99 -19.84 -15.86
N VAL A 415 -5.54 -18.72 -15.29
CA VAL A 415 -4.66 -17.76 -15.96
C VAL A 415 -3.21 -18.12 -15.69
N ARG A 416 -2.43 -18.30 -16.75
CA ARG A 416 -1.04 -18.78 -16.72
C ARG A 416 -0.06 -17.70 -17.22
N ALA A 417 1.22 -17.89 -16.88
CA ALA A 417 2.34 -17.02 -17.27
C ALA A 417 2.88 -17.39 -18.64
#